data_AF-A0A3B8VMM4-F1
#
_entry.id   AF-A0A3B8VMM4-F1
#
_cell.length_a   1.000
_cell.length_b   1.000
_cell.length_c   1.000
_cell.angle_alpha   90.00
_cell.angle_beta   90.00
_cell.angle_gamma   90.00
#
_symmetry.space_group_name_H-M   'P 1'
#
loop_
_entity.id
_entity.type
_entity.pdbx_description
1 polymer ?
#
loop_
_entity_poly.entity_id
_entity_poly.type
_entity_poly.pdbx_seq_one_letter_code
_entity_poly.pdbx_strand_id
1 'polypeptide(L)' 'MAEKILVVDDEYLLLNMLVETLKSKGYETFCTSDGFKAMRMMAEVSRDLIIK' A
#
# COMPACT_ATOMS: atom_id res chain seq x y z
N MET A 1 -9.01 11.47 10.25
CA MET A 1 -7.68 11.17 9.68
C MET A 1 -7.88 10.03 8.70
N ALA A 2 -7.31 10.10 7.50
CA ALA A 2 -7.36 8.96 6.57
C ALA A 2 -6.37 7.90 7.05
N GLU A 3 -6.78 6.63 7.09
CA GLU A 3 -5.85 5.53 7.43
C GLU A 3 -4.82 5.34 6.31
N LYS A 4 -3.58 5.06 6.71
CA LYS A 4 -2.42 4.87 5.85
C LYS A 4 -2.21 3.38 5.57
N ILE A 5 -2.47 2.98 4.34
CA ILE A 5 -2.42 1.58 3.91
C ILE A 5 -1.22 1.37 2.99
N LEU A 6 -0.40 0.35 3.26
CA LEU A 6 0.64 -0.11 2.34
C LEU A 6 0.18 -1.39 1.63
N VAL A 7 0.10 -1.34 0.30
CA VAL A 7 -0.22 -2.50 -0.56
C VAL A 7 1.05 -3.05 -1.19
N VAL A 8 1.26 -4.36 -1.09
CA VAL A 8 2.45 -5.04 -1.58
C VAL A 8 2.06 -6.22 -2.45
N ASP A 9 2.18 -6.09 -3.76
CA ASP A 9 1.76 -7.13 -4.69
C ASP A 9 2.68 -7.14 -5.92
N ASP A 10 3.17 -8.33 -6.31
CA ASP A 10 4.05 -8.50 -7.47
C ASP A 10 3.30 -8.38 -8.80
N GLU A 11 1.97 -8.53 -8.79
CA GLU A 11 1.10 -8.32 -9.94
C GLU A 11 0.66 -6.84 -10.05
N TYR A 12 1.31 -6.09 -10.95
CA TYR A 12 1.05 -4.65 -11.15
C TYR A 12 -0.42 -4.30 -11.44
N LEU A 13 -1.16 -5.16 -12.15
CA LEU A 13 -2.55 -4.91 -12.48
C LEU A 13 -3.43 -4.92 -11.22
N LEU A 14 -3.24 -5.92 -10.36
CA LEU A 14 -3.95 -6.03 -9.09
C LEU A 14 -3.55 -4.91 -8.13
N LEU A 15 -2.25 -4.62 -8.05
CA LEU A 15 -1.70 -3.52 -7.25
C LEU A 15 -2.38 -2.19 -7.59
N ASN A 16 -2.44 -1.83 -8.88
CA ASN A 16 -3.04 -0.58 -9.33
C ASN A 16 -4.55 -0.54 -9.06
N MET A 17 -5.27 -1.62 -9.37
CA MET A 17 -6.71 -1.72 -9.13
C MET A 17 -7.06 -1.55 -7.64
N LEU A 18 -6.30 -2.18 -6.75
CA LEU A 18 -6.52 -2.08 -5.31
C LEU A 18 -6.21 -0.68 -4.79
N VAL A 19 -5.11 -0.07 -5.24
CA VAL A 19 -4.73 1.29 -4.87
C VAL A 19 -5.79 2.30 -5.31
N GLU A 20 -6.29 2.22 -6.55
CA GLU A 20 -7.36 3.09 -7.04
C GLU A 20 -8.65 2.93 -6.22
N THR A 21 -9.02 1.69 -5.93
CA THR A 21 -10.20 1.36 -5.13
C THR A 21 -10.09 1.97 -3.72
N LEU A 22 -8.96 1.78 -3.04
CA LEU A 22 -8.74 2.31 -1.69
C LEU A 22 -8.68 3.85 -1.69
N LYS A 23 -8.03 4.47 -2.68
CA LYS A 23 -8.03 5.94 -2.83
C LYS A 23 -9.44 6.49 -3.03
N SER A 24 -10.26 5.85 -3.86
CA SER A 24 -11.65 6.28 -4.09
C SER A 24 -12.52 6.22 -2.81
N LYS A 25 -12.13 5.39 -1.84
CA LYS A 25 -12.78 5.29 -0.53
C LYS A 25 -12.23 6.27 0.52
N GLY A 26 -11.23 7.09 0.15
CA GLY A 26 -10.66 8.13 1.00
C GLY A 26 -9.46 7.69 1.85
N TYR A 27 -8.87 6.53 1.57
CA TYR A 27 -7.65 6.07 2.25
C TYR A 27 -6.39 6.70 1.65
N GLU A 28 -5.37 6.88 2.48
CA GLU A 28 -4.03 7.24 2.03
C GLU A 28 -3.26 5.96 1.70
N THR A 29 -3.00 5.72 0.42
CA THR A 29 -2.41 4.45 -0.03
C THR A 29 -0.97 4.63 -0.46
N PHE A 30 -0.12 3.71 -0.02
CA PHE A 30 1.26 3.51 -0.48
C PHE A 30 1.33 2.14 -1.15
N CYS A 31 2.15 2.00 -2.20
CA CYS A 31 2.24 0.73 -2.91
C CYS A 31 3.66 0.41 -3.37
N THR A 32 3.96 -0.88 -3.45
CA THR A 32 5.22 -1.39 -3.98
C THR A 32 5.04 -2.82 -4.48
N SER A 33 5.68 -3.19 -5.58
CA SER A 33 5.75 -4.57 -6.07
C SER A 33 6.96 -5.34 -5.53
N ASP A 34 7.81 -4.66 -4.76
CA ASP A 34 9.03 -5.22 -4.20
C ASP A 34 8.89 -5.36 -2.67
N GLY A 35 9.05 -6.60 -2.18
CA GLY A 35 8.96 -6.91 -0.75
C GLY A 35 10.09 -6.32 0.10
N PHE A 36 11.31 -6.17 -0.42
CA PHE A 36 12.38 -5.47 0.30
C PHE A 36 12.10 -3.99 0.42
N LYS A 37 11.56 -3.38 -0.65
CA LYS A 37 11.09 -1.99 -0.59
C LYS A 37 9.94 -1.84 0.40
N ALA A 38 9.02 -2.80 0.48
CA ALA A 38 7.94 -2.80 1.48
C ALA A 38 8.51 -2.79 2.90
N MET A 39 9.49 -3.65 3.20
CA MET A 39 10.14 -3.70 4.51
C MET A 39 10.81 -2.36 4.88
N ARG A 40 11.48 -1.69 3.92
CA ARG A 40 12.04 -0.35 4.14
C ARG A 40 10.94 0.67 4.42
N MET A 41 9.88 0.65 3.63
CA MET A 41 8.74 1.53 3.82
C MET A 41 8.12 1.31 5.21
N MET A 42 8.00 0.08 5.69
CA MET A 42 7.48 -0.23 7.04
C MET A 42 8.36 0.33 8.17
N ALA A 43 9.68 0.40 7.95
CA ALA A 43 10.62 0.91 8.95
C ALA A 43 10.64 2.45 9.05
N GLU A 44 10.36 3.15 7.95
CA GLU A 44 10.47 4.61 7.89
C GLU A 44 9.26 5.36 8.46
N VAL A 45 8.05 4.83 8.29
CA VAL A 45 6.81 5.49 8.70
C VAL A 45 5.82 4.44 9.19
N SER A 46 5.00 4.74 10.20
CA SER A 46 3.95 3.84 10.67
C SER A 46 2.85 3.65 9.60
N ARG A 47 2.29 2.45 9.50
CA ARG A 47 1.14 2.13 8.66
C ARG A 47 0.06 1.54 9.55
N ASP A 48 -1.18 1.85 9.24
CA ASP A 48 -2.33 1.33 10.00
C ASP A 48 -2.68 -0.10 9.54
N LEU A 49 -2.43 -0.39 8.26
CA LEU A 49 -2.66 -1.70 7.65
C LEU A 49 -1.66 -1.99 6.52
N ILE A 50 -1.32 -3.27 6.37
CA ILE A 50 -0.51 -3.79 5.26
C ILE A 50 -1.29 -4.90 4.58
N ILE A 51 -1.39 -4.83 3.26
CA ILE A 51 -2.06 -5.84 2.42
C ILE A 51 -0.99 -6.44 1.51
N LYS A 52 -0.89 -7.78 1.51
CA LYS A 52 -0.09 -8.59 0.60
C LYS A 52 -1.01 -9.48 -0.21
#